data_AF-A0A933U221-F1
#
_entry.id   AF-A0A933U221-F1
#
_cell.length_a   1.000
_cell.length_b   1.000
_cell.length_c   1.000
_cell.angle_alpha   90.00
_cell.angle_beta   90.00
_cell.angle_gamma   90.00
#
_symmetry.space_group_name_H-M   'P 1'
#
loop_
_entity.id
_entity.type
_entity.pdbx_description
1 polymer ?
#
loop_
_entity_poly.entity_id
_entity_poly.type
_entity_poly.pdbx_seq_one_letter_code
_entity_poly.pdbx_strand_id
1 'polypeptide(L)'
;MIGVLRNRAASAAHGLAGRGVRTLAVLVFGLTAAVSAHAGSGKNLLENGDCEAGGKSVGGWMTVYPPALAKPAPVFTASTDAPHGGKRCASVVVEYTGGYTSFTQSVSIGKGVNGLHFEAWARVDANPGGKGAADLVLFFVVPSEKDGGEMVQSKRLVDVQGWTKLTLDAAVPEGATEVLTRLGVFGPCSASFDDAVLTSSDVKGTACKLAVARGDYRVKAKASTDKAWIALSIPFPIGGETPLAVRVKSEPEGRVAALQVVKERENRPLKVLFEALKPGDEVAITVETLTLLRDRPVSDGAGVALPVKAKVPKDVAPHLKAAPGVDVDDAAVRKLASAFARKDLQALTTDLAKALRERLKYDGGASQGAKECLDSGKAVCTGYANVAASLFIAAGVPCRILACDLLGSRLQEHYIVEAWTSALGWSRMESTGAAFPYKDSESLVLRIVYPDSERSPFDVPLYVEGSSDVAANFRMGADGCWQGSELLSTHFLDSNAITAIENEARANFEELAKAPEHGARSVFLVLDPAEKSAAKAEELFTAVKAWFEGR
;
A
#
# COMPACT_ATOMS: atom_id res chain seq x y z
N MET A 1 27.37 -35.27 -31.48
CA MET A 1 26.21 -35.68 -30.67
C MET A 1 26.48 -35.39 -29.20
N ILE A 2 26.34 -34.14 -28.78
CA ILE A 2 26.24 -33.72 -27.37
C ILE A 2 25.27 -32.54 -27.39
N GLY A 3 24.12 -32.70 -26.76
CA GLY A 3 22.98 -31.79 -26.82
C GLY A 3 23.14 -30.58 -25.90
N VAL A 4 22.97 -29.41 -26.48
CA VAL A 4 22.92 -28.11 -25.80
C VAL A 4 21.49 -27.89 -25.30
N LEU A 5 21.29 -27.86 -23.98
CA LEU A 5 20.08 -27.32 -23.36
C LEU A 5 20.43 -25.96 -22.73
N ARG A 6 19.90 -24.91 -23.34
CA ARG A 6 19.91 -23.53 -22.83
C ARG A 6 18.78 -23.38 -21.81
N ASN A 7 19.11 -23.07 -20.55
CA ASN A 7 18.15 -22.51 -19.61
C ASN A 7 18.20 -20.98 -19.69
N ARG A 8 17.05 -20.38 -19.99
CA ARG A 8 16.76 -18.94 -19.91
C ARG A 8 15.85 -18.70 -18.70
N ALA A 9 15.91 -17.45 -18.23
CA ALA A 9 15.02 -16.75 -17.30
C ALA A 9 15.28 -16.95 -15.79
N ALA A 10 16.23 -16.17 -15.28
CA ALA A 10 16.11 -15.55 -13.96
C ALA A 10 15.96 -14.05 -14.20
N SER A 11 14.73 -13.51 -14.06
CA SER A 11 14.49 -12.07 -13.99
C SER A 11 13.89 -11.71 -12.64
N ALA A 12 14.66 -10.95 -11.88
CA ALA A 12 14.26 -9.89 -10.97
C ALA A 12 13.05 -10.14 -10.05
N ALA A 13 13.27 -10.90 -8.98
CA ALA A 13 12.63 -10.59 -7.69
C ALA A 13 13.34 -9.38 -7.07
N HIS A 14 12.95 -8.17 -7.47
CA HIS A 14 13.19 -6.97 -6.68
C HIS A 14 11.96 -6.73 -5.80
N GLY A 15 12.17 -6.58 -4.49
CA GLY A 15 11.12 -6.08 -3.59
C GLY A 15 10.52 -7.06 -2.58
N LEU A 16 11.31 -7.95 -1.97
CA LEU A 16 10.98 -8.49 -0.65
C LEU A 16 12.19 -8.30 0.28
N ALA A 17 12.34 -7.08 0.78
CA ALA A 17 13.20 -6.78 1.93
C ALA A 17 12.57 -7.34 3.22
N GLY A 18 12.39 -8.66 3.29
CA GLY A 18 12.02 -9.40 4.49
C GLY A 18 13.21 -10.09 5.17
N ARG A 19 14.43 -9.92 4.65
CA ARG A 19 15.64 -10.33 5.35
C ARG A 19 16.01 -9.25 6.34
N GLY A 20 15.66 -9.50 7.60
CA GLY A 20 16.01 -8.75 8.81
C GLY A 20 16.80 -7.49 8.52
N VAL A 21 16.10 -6.35 8.52
CA VAL A 21 16.70 -5.07 8.87
C VAL A 21 17.30 -5.32 10.26
N ARG A 22 18.58 -5.71 10.30
CA ARG A 22 19.39 -5.47 11.50
C ARG A 22 19.21 -3.99 11.72
N THR A 23 18.59 -3.66 12.86
CA THR A 23 18.43 -2.32 13.41
C THR A 23 19.48 -1.42 12.79
N LEU A 24 19.06 -0.52 11.90
CA LEU A 24 19.92 0.57 11.49
C LEU A 24 20.14 1.31 12.81
N ALA A 25 21.24 1.01 13.50
CA ALA A 25 21.70 1.84 14.58
C ALA A 25 21.95 3.18 13.88
N VAL A 26 20.97 4.08 13.99
CA VAL A 26 21.15 5.48 13.69
C VAL A 26 22.20 5.90 14.70
N LEU A 27 23.47 5.78 14.29
CA LEU A 27 24.58 6.40 14.96
C LEU A 27 24.35 7.89 14.75
N VAL A 28 23.61 8.49 15.68
CA VAL A 28 23.49 9.94 15.84
C VAL A 28 24.88 10.45 16.22
N PHE A 29 25.76 10.58 15.21
CA PHE A 29 27.03 11.24 15.38
C PHE A 29 26.83 12.75 15.20
N GLY A 30 26.86 13.46 16.33
CA GLY A 30 26.98 14.92 16.38
C GLY A 30 25.64 15.64 16.49
N LEU A 31 25.20 15.89 17.73
CA LEU A 31 24.30 17.02 18.00
C LEU A 31 25.04 18.32 17.64
N THR A 32 24.84 18.83 16.42
CA THR A 32 24.92 20.27 16.21
C THR A 32 23.70 20.90 16.87
N ALA A 33 23.90 21.99 17.61
CA ALA A 33 22.85 22.67 18.37
C ALA A 33 21.63 22.95 17.48
N ALA A 34 20.49 22.35 17.84
CA ALA A 34 19.22 22.60 17.18
C ALA A 34 18.85 24.08 17.35
N VAL A 35 18.81 24.83 16.26
CA VAL A 35 18.31 26.21 16.26
C VAL A 35 16.79 26.12 16.41
N SER A 36 16.28 26.50 17.58
CA SER A 36 14.85 26.44 17.88
C SER A 36 14.10 27.60 17.22
N ALA A 37 13.78 27.47 15.94
CA ALA A 37 12.75 28.31 15.32
C ALA A 37 11.37 27.90 15.88
N HIS A 38 10.67 28.81 16.55
CA HIS A 38 9.29 28.56 16.97
C HIS A 38 8.37 28.59 15.75
N ALA A 39 7.71 27.46 15.48
CA ALA A 39 6.81 27.27 14.35
C ALA A 39 5.57 28.17 14.45
N GLY A 40 5.53 29.25 13.69
CA GLY A 40 4.28 29.91 13.33
C GLY A 40 3.64 29.20 12.14
N SER A 41 2.31 28.99 12.17
CA SER A 41 1.58 28.36 11.05
C SER A 41 1.91 29.04 9.72
N GLY A 42 2.27 28.26 8.70
CA GLY A 42 2.54 28.74 7.34
C GLY A 42 3.94 29.30 7.07
N LYS A 43 4.85 29.32 8.07
CA LYS A 43 6.27 29.59 7.80
C LYS A 43 7.01 28.31 7.42
N ASN A 44 7.93 28.40 6.47
CA ASN A 44 8.85 27.29 6.18
C ASN A 44 9.73 27.02 7.41
N LEU A 45 9.68 25.78 7.90
CA LEU A 45 10.42 25.30 9.07
C LEU A 45 11.84 24.84 8.70
N LEU A 46 12.15 24.71 7.41
CA LEU A 46 13.48 24.34 6.93
C LEU A 46 14.39 25.56 6.85
N GLU A 47 15.65 25.38 7.24
CA GLU A 47 16.71 26.34 6.94
C GLU A 47 17.15 26.14 5.49
N ASN A 48 17.26 27.20 4.68
CA ASN A 48 17.75 27.08 3.30
C ASN A 48 16.99 26.03 2.46
N GLY A 49 15.66 26.05 2.53
CA GLY A 49 14.79 25.15 1.75
C GLY A 49 14.88 25.38 0.23
N ASP A 50 15.15 26.61 -0.18
CA ASP A 50 15.47 27.02 -1.56
C ASP A 50 16.87 26.59 -2.03
N CYS A 51 17.67 25.96 -1.15
CA CYS A 51 19.01 25.47 -1.47
C CYS A 51 20.01 26.55 -1.95
N GLU A 52 19.72 27.83 -1.68
CA GLU A 52 20.48 28.98 -2.17
C GLU A 52 21.69 29.36 -1.32
N ALA A 53 21.78 28.89 -0.08
CA ALA A 53 22.91 29.14 0.81
C ALA A 53 23.97 28.02 0.71
N GLY A 54 25.23 28.39 1.00
CA GLY A 54 26.37 27.47 1.00
C GLY A 54 27.38 27.72 -0.12
N GLY A 55 28.44 26.91 -0.13
CA GLY A 55 29.54 26.98 -1.11
C GLY A 55 29.42 25.90 -2.17
N LYS A 56 30.35 24.93 -2.16
CA LYS A 56 30.26 23.73 -3.01
C LYS A 56 29.16 22.76 -2.55
N SER A 57 28.79 22.81 -1.28
CA SER A 57 27.69 22.05 -0.66
C SER A 57 26.54 22.98 -0.31
N VAL A 58 25.34 22.40 -0.22
CA VAL A 58 24.12 23.10 0.23
C VAL A 58 24.22 23.36 1.74
N GLY A 59 24.17 24.63 2.15
CA GLY A 59 24.25 25.02 3.56
C GLY A 59 23.02 24.57 4.34
N GLY A 60 23.16 24.28 5.64
CA GLY A 60 22.05 23.86 6.51
C GLY A 60 21.60 22.41 6.38
N TRP A 61 22.05 21.68 5.33
CA TRP A 61 21.68 20.29 5.10
C TRP A 61 22.82 19.33 5.45
N MET A 62 22.52 18.28 6.23
CA MET A 62 23.42 17.16 6.47
C MET A 62 23.34 16.16 5.32
N THR A 63 24.43 15.44 5.04
CA THR A 63 24.43 14.36 4.04
C THR A 63 24.44 13.01 4.74
N VAL A 64 23.53 12.11 4.34
CA VAL A 64 23.36 10.79 4.94
C VAL A 64 23.40 9.73 3.84
N TYR A 65 24.22 8.70 4.01
CA TYR A 65 24.30 7.55 3.10
C TYR A 65 24.88 6.32 3.79
N PRO A 66 24.57 5.08 3.35
CA PRO A 66 25.12 3.83 3.88
C PRO A 66 26.57 3.60 3.42
N PRO A 67 27.61 3.80 4.28
CA PRO A 67 29.01 3.76 3.84
C PRO A 67 29.47 2.37 3.38
N ALA A 68 28.81 1.32 3.87
CA ALA A 68 29.10 -0.06 3.48
C ALA A 68 28.71 -0.37 2.02
N LEU A 69 27.68 0.31 1.50
CA LEU A 69 27.16 0.13 0.13
C LEU A 69 27.70 1.19 -0.82
N ALA A 70 27.99 2.39 -0.31
CA ALA A 70 28.40 3.56 -1.08
C ALA A 70 29.85 3.49 -1.58
N LYS A 71 30.08 2.65 -2.60
CA LYS A 71 31.37 2.52 -3.29
C LYS A 71 31.17 2.67 -4.81
N PRO A 72 31.48 3.85 -5.40
CA PRO A 72 32.03 5.04 -4.75
C PRO A 72 31.03 5.77 -3.84
N ALA A 73 31.54 6.67 -3.00
CA ALA A 73 30.71 7.53 -2.16
C ALA A 73 29.87 8.46 -3.05
N PRO A 74 28.62 8.77 -2.66
CA PRO A 74 27.77 9.69 -3.41
C PRO A 74 28.36 11.10 -3.43
N VAL A 75 28.11 11.81 -4.52
CA VAL A 75 28.59 13.18 -4.72
C VAL A 75 27.44 14.15 -4.48
N PHE A 76 27.50 14.93 -3.40
CA PHE A 76 26.52 15.97 -3.08
C PHE A 76 27.05 17.34 -3.47
N THR A 77 26.22 18.16 -4.14
CA THR A 77 26.61 19.48 -4.65
C THR A 77 25.48 20.49 -4.53
N ALA A 78 25.84 21.78 -4.43
CA ALA A 78 24.95 22.88 -4.76
C ALA A 78 25.12 23.20 -6.25
N SER A 79 24.24 22.67 -7.09
CA SER A 79 24.35 22.74 -8.55
C SER A 79 23.75 24.04 -9.07
N THR A 80 24.37 24.64 -10.09
CA THR A 80 23.80 25.76 -10.87
C THR A 80 23.17 25.27 -12.17
N ASP A 81 23.14 23.95 -12.40
CA ASP A 81 22.64 23.36 -13.63
C ASP A 81 21.12 23.23 -13.61
N ALA A 82 20.46 24.11 -14.36
CA ALA A 82 19.01 24.15 -14.55
C ALA A 82 18.22 24.00 -13.23
N PRO A 83 18.46 24.88 -12.23
CA PRO A 83 17.66 24.87 -11.00
C PRO A 83 16.19 25.16 -11.33
N HIS A 84 15.27 24.71 -10.48
CA HIS A 84 13.84 24.97 -10.68
C HIS A 84 13.53 26.43 -10.34
N GLY A 85 13.98 26.87 -9.17
CA GLY A 85 13.91 28.23 -8.66
C GLY A 85 15.30 28.86 -8.55
N GLY A 86 15.35 30.18 -8.38
CA GLY A 86 16.60 30.86 -8.00
C GLY A 86 17.79 30.67 -8.95
N LYS A 87 18.96 30.38 -8.36
CA LYS A 87 20.27 30.23 -9.00
C LYS A 87 20.88 28.85 -8.76
N ARG A 88 20.45 28.12 -7.72
CA ARG A 88 21.06 26.84 -7.34
C ARG A 88 20.02 25.84 -6.83
N CYS A 89 20.34 24.55 -6.96
CA CYS A 89 19.57 23.45 -6.42
C CYS A 89 20.47 22.45 -5.69
N ALA A 90 19.88 21.62 -4.82
CA ALA A 90 20.58 20.52 -4.16
C ALA A 90 20.66 19.31 -5.09
N SER A 91 21.87 18.88 -5.48
CA SER A 91 22.03 17.75 -6.40
C SER A 91 22.90 16.65 -5.79
N VAL A 92 22.50 15.40 -6.02
CA VAL A 92 23.25 14.21 -5.60
C VAL A 92 23.40 13.21 -6.73
N VAL A 93 24.59 12.60 -6.83
CA VAL A 93 24.88 11.51 -7.75
C VAL A 93 25.17 10.24 -6.94
N VAL A 94 24.43 9.18 -7.23
CA VAL A 94 24.54 7.87 -6.58
C VAL A 94 24.83 6.82 -7.65
N GLU A 95 25.97 6.14 -7.53
CA GLU A 95 26.42 5.12 -8.50
C GLU A 95 26.18 3.67 -8.05
N TYR A 96 25.83 3.48 -6.77
CA TYR A 96 25.60 2.16 -6.20
C TYR A 96 24.12 1.79 -6.16
N THR A 97 23.84 0.49 -6.20
CA THR A 97 22.49 -0.05 -6.07
C THR A 97 22.18 -0.41 -4.63
N GLY A 98 20.99 -0.04 -4.17
CA GLY A 98 20.48 -0.38 -2.85
C GLY A 98 21.02 0.56 -1.77
N GLY A 99 20.14 0.99 -0.87
CA GLY A 99 20.45 1.99 0.15
C GLY A 99 19.79 3.33 -0.14
N TYR A 100 19.72 4.16 0.91
CA TYR A 100 19.06 5.45 0.89
C TYR A 100 20.09 6.56 1.13
N THR A 101 20.22 7.46 0.16
CA THR A 101 21.12 8.63 0.21
C THR A 101 20.26 9.89 0.32
N SER A 102 20.58 10.82 1.22
CA SER A 102 19.75 12.02 1.35
C SER A 102 20.48 13.26 1.84
N PHE A 103 19.95 14.42 1.44
CA PHE A 103 20.08 15.64 2.22
C PHE A 103 19.09 15.58 3.38
N THR A 104 19.52 15.90 4.61
CA THR A 104 18.72 15.77 5.82
C THR A 104 18.80 17.01 6.69
N GLN A 105 17.65 17.48 7.17
CA GLN A 105 17.54 18.48 8.24
C GLN A 105 16.76 17.91 9.42
N SER A 106 17.14 18.34 10.62
CA SER A 106 16.45 18.03 11.87
C SER A 106 15.61 19.24 12.26
N VAL A 107 14.32 19.03 12.52
CA VAL A 107 13.38 20.10 12.89
C VAL A 107 12.69 19.71 14.19
N SER A 108 12.80 20.56 15.21
CA SER A 108 12.07 20.38 16.47
C SER A 108 10.56 20.54 16.27
N ILE A 109 9.78 19.61 16.81
CA ILE A 109 8.32 19.67 16.73
C ILE A 109 7.79 20.47 17.92
N GLY A 110 7.13 21.59 17.62
CA GLY A 110 6.49 22.43 18.62
C GLY A 110 5.31 21.74 19.31
N LYS A 111 5.00 22.13 20.55
CA LYS A 111 3.80 21.64 21.26
C LYS A 111 2.54 22.01 20.47
N GLY A 112 1.62 21.06 20.33
CA GLY A 112 0.32 21.26 19.68
C GLY A 112 0.34 21.17 18.15
N VAL A 113 1.50 20.90 17.53
CA VAL A 113 1.56 20.55 16.11
C VAL A 113 0.98 19.15 15.93
N ASN A 114 -0.05 19.04 15.09
CA ASN A 114 -0.76 17.78 14.85
C ASN A 114 -0.47 17.22 13.45
N GLY A 115 -0.05 18.06 12.51
CA GLY A 115 0.32 17.64 11.17
C GLY A 115 1.46 18.47 10.59
N LEU A 116 2.17 17.87 9.64
CA LEU A 116 3.19 18.50 8.83
C LEU A 116 2.85 18.33 7.34
N HIS A 117 3.11 19.38 6.57
CA HIS A 117 3.08 19.35 5.12
C HIS A 117 4.50 19.61 4.61
N PHE A 118 5.01 18.68 3.79
CA PHE A 118 6.32 18.77 3.18
C PHE A 118 6.21 18.68 1.66
N GLU A 119 6.77 19.66 0.97
CA GLU A 119 6.84 19.68 -0.48
C GLU A 119 8.23 20.12 -0.97
N ALA A 120 8.61 19.66 -2.15
CA ALA A 120 9.78 20.13 -2.87
C ALA A 120 9.65 19.81 -4.36
N TRP A 121 10.34 20.55 -5.20
CA TRP A 121 10.54 20.15 -6.60
C TRP A 121 11.67 19.16 -6.67
N ALA A 122 11.47 18.06 -7.40
CA ALA A 122 12.47 17.03 -7.61
C ALA A 122 12.62 16.73 -9.10
N ARG A 123 13.83 16.42 -9.52
CA ARG A 123 14.17 15.94 -10.88
C ARG A 123 15.04 14.72 -10.76
N VAL A 124 14.81 13.70 -11.58
CA VAL A 124 15.72 12.54 -11.70
C VAL A 124 16.34 12.57 -13.09
N ASP A 125 17.66 12.65 -13.12
CA ASP A 125 18.44 12.74 -14.34
C ASP A 125 18.96 11.35 -14.75
N ALA A 126 19.17 11.16 -16.06
CA ALA A 126 19.71 9.93 -16.60
C ALA A 126 21.12 9.67 -16.04
N ASN A 127 21.30 8.54 -15.36
CA ASN A 127 22.63 8.05 -14.99
C ASN A 127 22.95 6.80 -15.81
N PRO A 128 24.14 6.67 -16.44
CA PRO A 128 24.56 5.47 -17.18
C PRO A 128 24.57 4.14 -16.39
N GLY A 129 24.19 4.12 -15.10
CA GLY A 129 24.25 2.95 -14.22
C GLY A 129 22.92 2.24 -13.90
N GLY A 130 21.74 2.81 -14.18
CA GLY A 130 20.47 2.10 -13.93
C GLY A 130 19.26 2.95 -13.56
N LYS A 131 18.25 2.27 -12.99
CA LYS A 131 16.97 2.85 -12.55
C LYS A 131 17.04 3.22 -11.08
N GLY A 132 17.26 4.49 -10.79
CA GLY A 132 17.11 5.03 -9.45
C GLY A 132 15.78 5.75 -9.25
N ALA A 133 15.59 6.28 -8.05
CA ALA A 133 14.40 7.02 -7.67
C ALA A 133 14.72 8.18 -6.72
N ALA A 134 13.87 9.20 -6.70
CA ALA A 134 13.90 10.28 -5.72
C ALA A 134 12.57 10.38 -4.96
N ASP A 135 12.61 10.72 -3.67
CA ASP A 135 11.43 10.96 -2.84
C ASP A 135 11.68 11.97 -1.71
N LEU A 136 10.60 12.34 -1.03
CA LEU A 136 10.60 13.10 0.21
C LEU A 136 10.29 12.18 1.37
N VAL A 137 10.98 12.36 2.50
CA VAL A 137 10.74 11.55 3.70
C VAL A 137 10.69 12.43 4.94
N LEU A 138 9.68 12.17 5.78
CA LEU A 138 9.61 12.62 7.17
C LEU A 138 9.84 11.42 8.08
N PHE A 139 10.85 11.50 8.94
CA PHE A 139 11.12 10.49 9.97
C PHE A 139 10.94 11.12 11.36
N PHE A 140 9.88 10.74 12.06
CA PHE A 140 9.48 11.29 13.35
C PHE A 140 10.22 10.57 14.48
N VAL A 141 11.03 11.28 15.24
CA VAL A 141 11.74 10.70 16.38
C VAL A 141 10.80 10.63 17.58
N VAL A 142 10.43 9.42 17.97
CA VAL A 142 9.60 9.13 19.15
C VAL A 142 10.46 8.45 20.20
N PRO A 143 10.86 9.14 21.29
CA PRO A 143 11.84 8.61 22.25
C PRO A 143 11.46 7.28 22.92
N SER A 144 10.17 6.98 23.00
CA SER A 144 9.67 5.72 23.57
C SER A 144 9.77 4.52 22.63
N GLU A 145 9.99 4.73 21.33
CA GLU A 145 10.06 3.65 20.35
C GLU A 145 11.48 3.11 20.18
N LYS A 146 11.64 1.79 20.27
CA LYS A 146 12.95 1.13 20.17
C LYS A 146 13.61 1.28 18.80
N ASP A 147 12.80 1.39 17.75
CA ASP A 147 13.27 1.48 16.36
C ASP A 147 13.44 2.93 15.89
N GLY A 148 13.30 3.90 16.80
CA GLY A 148 13.71 5.28 16.60
C GLY A 148 12.68 6.18 15.92
N GLY A 149 11.50 5.69 15.52
CA GLY A 149 10.45 6.54 14.98
C GLY A 149 9.53 5.97 13.91
N GLU A 150 8.57 6.81 13.50
CA GLU A 150 7.68 6.57 12.36
C GLU A 150 8.21 7.27 11.10
N MET A 151 8.14 6.60 9.95
CA MET A 151 8.57 7.14 8.66
C MET A 151 7.38 7.28 7.72
N VAL A 152 7.25 8.46 7.08
CA VAL A 152 6.27 8.71 6.02
C VAL A 152 7.02 9.21 4.78
N GLN A 153 6.67 8.68 3.61
CA GLN A 153 7.35 8.97 2.34
C GLN A 153 6.36 9.51 1.30
N SER A 154 6.82 10.41 0.43
CA SER A 154 6.06 10.80 -0.76
C SER A 154 5.99 9.67 -1.79
N LYS A 155 5.25 9.89 -2.88
CA LYS A 155 5.48 9.09 -4.10
C LYS A 155 6.94 9.19 -4.53
N ARG A 156 7.43 8.13 -5.17
CA ARG A 156 8.76 8.10 -5.77
C ARG A 156 8.73 8.61 -7.20
N LEU A 157 9.64 9.52 -7.51
CA LEU A 157 10.00 9.89 -8.86
C LEU A 157 10.96 8.82 -9.40
N VAL A 158 10.57 8.09 -10.43
CA VAL A 158 11.37 6.98 -11.00
C VAL A 158 11.71 7.27 -12.46
N ASP A 159 12.80 6.65 -12.93
CA ASP A 159 13.33 6.87 -14.28
C ASP A 159 13.67 8.36 -14.55
N VAL A 160 14.03 8.70 -15.79
CA VAL A 160 14.40 10.08 -16.16
C VAL A 160 13.14 10.93 -16.20
N GLN A 161 13.07 11.94 -15.34
CA GLN A 161 11.90 12.78 -15.22
C GLN A 161 12.31 14.21 -14.90
N GLY A 162 11.71 15.17 -15.62
CA GLY A 162 11.88 16.60 -15.38
C GLY A 162 11.38 17.03 -14.01
N TRP A 163 11.55 18.32 -13.70
CA TRP A 163 11.09 18.91 -12.45
C TRP A 163 9.62 18.57 -12.19
N THR A 164 9.39 17.86 -11.10
CA THR A 164 8.07 17.40 -10.66
C THR A 164 7.94 17.75 -9.18
N LYS A 165 6.85 18.40 -8.82
CA LYS A 165 6.55 18.69 -7.43
C LYS A 165 6.18 17.39 -6.70
N LEU A 166 6.91 17.09 -5.64
CA LEU A 166 6.58 16.04 -4.68
C LEU A 166 5.94 16.68 -3.46
N THR A 167 4.89 16.05 -2.95
CA THR A 167 4.19 16.49 -1.75
C THR A 167 3.98 15.31 -0.81
N LEU A 168 3.96 15.61 0.48
CA LEU A 168 3.82 14.66 1.57
C LEU A 168 3.14 15.37 2.74
N ASP A 169 1.94 14.93 3.10
CA ASP A 169 1.36 15.26 4.39
C ASP A 169 1.56 14.12 5.39
N ALA A 170 1.80 14.46 6.66
CA ALA A 170 1.95 13.48 7.72
C ALA A 170 1.29 13.97 9.03
N ALA A 171 0.64 13.04 9.72
CA ALA A 171 0.26 13.24 11.12
C ALA A 171 1.53 13.21 11.99
N VAL A 172 1.60 14.08 12.99
CA VAL A 172 2.67 14.00 13.99
C VAL A 172 2.33 12.89 14.99
N PRO A 173 3.16 11.83 15.12
CA PRO A 173 2.92 10.77 16.08
C PRO A 173 2.94 11.30 17.53
N GLU A 174 2.16 10.67 18.41
CA GLU A 174 2.15 11.04 19.82
C GLU A 174 3.55 10.87 20.43
N GLY A 175 4.03 11.90 21.12
CA GLY A 175 5.35 11.90 21.75
C GLY A 175 6.52 12.21 20.81
N ALA A 176 6.28 12.47 19.52
CA ALA A 176 7.32 12.91 18.61
C ALA A 176 7.88 14.28 19.03
N THR A 177 9.20 14.37 19.19
CA THR A 177 9.88 15.61 19.62
C THR A 177 10.61 16.30 18.48
N GLU A 178 10.91 15.55 17.43
CA GLU A 178 11.74 15.98 16.30
C GLU A 178 11.28 15.26 15.03
N VAL A 179 11.44 15.90 13.88
CA VAL A 179 11.30 15.27 12.57
C VAL A 179 12.58 15.46 11.77
N LEU A 180 13.09 14.35 11.23
CA LEU A 180 14.14 14.39 10.21
C LEU A 180 13.49 14.51 8.84
N THR A 181 13.68 15.66 8.21
CA THR A 181 13.18 15.96 6.86
C THR A 181 14.25 15.63 5.84
N ARG A 182 13.93 14.80 4.85
CA ARG A 182 14.91 14.26 3.91
C ARG A 182 14.50 14.45 2.46
N LEU A 183 15.46 14.87 1.65
CA LEU A 183 15.43 14.86 0.20
C LEU A 183 16.21 13.62 -0.26
N GLY A 184 15.48 12.57 -0.62
CA GLY A 184 15.95 11.19 -0.70
C GLY A 184 16.22 10.66 -2.09
N VAL A 185 17.24 9.82 -2.22
CA VAL A 185 17.61 9.15 -3.46
C VAL A 185 17.94 7.68 -3.22
N PHE A 186 17.34 6.82 -4.04
CA PHE A 186 17.67 5.42 -4.19
C PHE A 186 18.45 5.22 -5.48
N GLY A 187 19.75 4.92 -5.36
CA GLY A 187 20.63 4.75 -6.51
C GLY A 187 20.47 3.41 -7.26
N PRO A 188 21.03 3.31 -8.47
CA PRO A 188 21.89 4.31 -9.10
C PRO A 188 21.10 5.36 -9.92
N CYS A 189 21.25 6.64 -9.60
CA CYS A 189 20.75 7.77 -10.40
C CYS A 189 21.43 9.08 -9.99
N SER A 190 21.15 10.16 -10.72
CA SER A 190 21.33 11.51 -10.21
C SER A 190 19.97 12.13 -9.97
N ALA A 191 19.83 12.88 -8.88
CA ALA A 191 18.62 13.64 -8.62
C ALA A 191 18.95 15.02 -8.08
N SER A 192 18.07 15.97 -8.40
CA SER A 192 18.15 17.35 -7.93
C SER A 192 16.86 17.75 -7.23
N PHE A 193 16.97 18.59 -6.20
CA PHE A 193 15.87 19.07 -5.37
C PHE A 193 15.96 20.57 -5.20
N ASP A 194 14.80 21.22 -5.12
CA ASP A 194 14.69 22.66 -5.04
C ASP A 194 13.39 23.10 -4.35
N ASP A 195 13.34 24.35 -3.91
CA ASP A 195 12.17 24.99 -3.28
C ASP A 195 11.49 24.11 -2.20
N ALA A 196 12.28 23.51 -1.32
CA ALA A 196 11.79 22.64 -0.26
C ALA A 196 11.08 23.44 0.83
N VAL A 197 9.84 23.07 1.14
CA VAL A 197 8.99 23.75 2.12
C VAL A 197 8.40 22.74 3.10
N LEU A 198 8.73 22.89 4.38
CA LEU A 198 8.06 22.18 5.48
C LEU A 198 7.20 23.19 6.26
N THR A 199 5.91 22.92 6.40
CA THR A 199 5.01 23.72 7.23
C THR A 199 4.29 22.85 8.25
N SER A 200 3.87 23.46 9.36
CA SER A 200 3.08 22.79 10.38
C SER A 200 1.61 23.20 10.34
N SER A 201 0.76 22.29 10.80
CA SER A 201 -0.66 22.52 11.05
C SER A 201 -1.03 22.08 12.47
N ASP A 202 -1.84 22.89 13.14
CA ASP A 202 -2.49 22.58 14.41
C ASP A 202 -3.84 21.87 14.21
N VAL A 203 -4.31 21.74 12.97
CA VAL A 203 -5.54 21.01 12.66
C VAL A 203 -5.34 19.54 13.03
N LYS A 204 -6.25 18.99 13.82
CA LYS A 204 -6.31 17.55 14.05
C LYS A 204 -6.85 16.89 12.80
N GLY A 205 -6.06 16.00 12.22
CA GLY A 205 -6.41 15.28 11.01
C GLY A 205 -5.88 13.86 11.04
N THR A 206 -6.18 13.13 9.99
CA THR A 206 -5.68 11.78 9.75
C THR A 206 -4.96 11.78 8.42
N ALA A 207 -3.77 11.19 8.40
CA ALA A 207 -3.08 10.93 7.15
C ALA A 207 -3.90 9.92 6.34
N CYS A 208 -4.25 10.31 5.12
CA CYS A 208 -4.98 9.51 4.17
C CYS A 208 -4.11 9.32 2.93
N LYS A 209 -3.99 8.10 2.43
CA LYS A 209 -3.25 7.78 1.21
C LYS A 209 -4.23 7.65 0.06
N LEU A 210 -3.98 8.36 -1.03
CA LEU A 210 -4.70 8.17 -2.29
C LEU A 210 -3.93 7.16 -3.12
N ALA A 211 -4.57 6.04 -3.45
CA ALA A 211 -3.95 4.95 -4.17
C ALA A 211 -4.81 4.49 -5.34
N VAL A 212 -4.19 3.89 -6.34
CA VAL A 212 -4.89 3.22 -7.44
C VAL A 212 -4.57 1.73 -7.41
N ALA A 213 -5.60 0.89 -7.41
CA ALA A 213 -5.48 -0.53 -7.73
C ALA A 213 -5.72 -0.71 -9.23
N ARG A 214 -4.94 -1.57 -9.89
CA ARG A 214 -5.05 -1.84 -11.32
C ARG A 214 -5.02 -3.35 -11.57
N GLY A 215 -5.89 -3.84 -12.45
CA GLY A 215 -5.86 -5.21 -12.97
C GLY A 215 -6.03 -5.24 -14.49
N ASP A 216 -5.22 -6.04 -15.18
CA ASP A 216 -5.25 -6.21 -16.64
C ASP A 216 -5.75 -7.61 -17.02
N TYR A 217 -6.80 -7.68 -17.83
CA TYR A 217 -7.50 -8.93 -18.18
C TYR A 217 -7.65 -9.10 -19.69
N ARG A 218 -7.79 -10.37 -20.11
CA ARG A 218 -8.13 -10.77 -21.47
C ARG A 218 -9.41 -11.58 -21.43
N VAL A 219 -10.40 -11.15 -22.20
CA VAL A 219 -11.70 -11.82 -22.35
C VAL A 219 -11.79 -12.38 -23.76
N LYS A 220 -12.11 -13.66 -23.88
CA LYS A 220 -12.29 -14.34 -25.17
C LYS A 220 -13.68 -14.93 -25.26
N ALA A 221 -14.40 -14.57 -26.30
CA ALA A 221 -15.72 -15.13 -26.59
C ALA A 221 -15.59 -16.54 -27.21
N LYS A 222 -16.33 -17.48 -26.64
CA LYS A 222 -16.46 -18.88 -27.09
C LYS A 222 -17.62 -19.05 -28.07
N ALA A 223 -18.66 -18.22 -27.94
CA ALA A 223 -19.87 -18.24 -28.75
C ALA A 223 -20.33 -16.80 -29.06
N SER A 224 -21.22 -16.64 -30.04
CA SER A 224 -21.91 -15.37 -30.27
C SER A 224 -22.86 -15.09 -29.10
N THR A 225 -22.78 -13.91 -28.49
CA THR A 225 -23.66 -13.52 -27.39
C THR A 225 -23.82 -12.01 -27.30
N ASP A 226 -25.02 -11.55 -26.95
CA ASP A 226 -25.36 -10.17 -26.61
C ASP A 226 -25.37 -9.93 -25.09
N LYS A 227 -25.01 -10.94 -24.31
CA LYS A 227 -25.05 -10.95 -22.84
C LYS A 227 -23.70 -11.34 -22.24
N ALA A 228 -22.60 -11.10 -22.96
CA ALA A 228 -21.27 -11.35 -22.44
C ALA A 228 -21.00 -10.48 -21.22
N TRP A 229 -20.55 -11.11 -20.13
CA TRP A 229 -20.09 -10.39 -18.95
C TRP A 229 -19.02 -11.19 -18.22
N ILE A 230 -18.22 -10.47 -17.43
CA ILE A 230 -17.33 -11.03 -16.41
C ILE A 230 -17.51 -10.30 -15.10
N ALA A 231 -17.18 -10.91 -13.97
CA ALA A 231 -17.14 -10.27 -12.65
C ALA A 231 -15.75 -10.42 -12.04
N LEU A 232 -15.24 -9.33 -11.48
CA LEU A 232 -13.86 -9.17 -11.01
C LEU A 232 -13.83 -8.59 -9.60
N SER A 233 -12.85 -8.98 -8.79
CA SER A 233 -12.59 -8.29 -7.51
C SER A 233 -12.01 -6.89 -7.74
N ILE A 234 -12.51 -5.91 -6.99
CA ILE A 234 -12.00 -4.53 -6.92
C ILE A 234 -11.95 -4.09 -5.45
N PRO A 235 -11.16 -3.06 -5.10
CA PRO A 235 -11.28 -2.38 -3.81
C PRO A 235 -12.73 -2.01 -3.49
N PHE A 236 -13.14 -2.16 -2.23
CA PHE A 236 -14.52 -1.94 -1.81
C PHE A 236 -14.59 -1.31 -0.41
N PRO A 237 -15.71 -0.69 -0.01
CA PRO A 237 -15.77 0.02 1.28
C PRO A 237 -15.61 -0.91 2.50
N ILE A 238 -14.39 -1.03 3.05
CA ILE A 238 -14.07 -1.91 4.18
C ILE A 238 -12.98 -1.32 5.10
N GLY A 239 -13.24 -1.27 6.41
CA GLY A 239 -12.28 -0.68 7.35
C GLY A 239 -12.00 0.79 7.02
N GLY A 240 -10.72 1.17 6.90
CA GLY A 240 -10.29 2.48 6.43
C GLY A 240 -10.14 2.62 4.91
N GLU A 241 -10.73 1.73 4.12
CA GLU A 241 -10.71 1.77 2.65
C GLU A 241 -12.00 2.34 2.06
N THR A 242 -11.87 3.32 1.16
CA THR A 242 -12.98 4.01 0.51
C THR A 242 -12.70 4.19 -0.98
N PRO A 243 -13.29 3.36 -1.86
CA PRO A 243 -13.22 3.58 -3.31
C PRO A 243 -13.86 4.91 -3.70
N LEU A 244 -13.12 5.74 -4.43
CA LEU A 244 -13.55 7.06 -4.90
C LEU A 244 -13.96 7.06 -6.36
N ALA A 245 -13.37 6.18 -7.17
CA ALA A 245 -13.71 6.04 -8.57
C ALA A 245 -13.31 4.67 -9.12
N VAL A 246 -14.05 4.20 -10.13
CA VAL A 246 -13.74 2.98 -10.88
C VAL A 246 -13.75 3.29 -12.37
N ARG A 247 -12.74 2.84 -13.12
CA ARG A 247 -12.62 2.99 -14.58
C ARG A 247 -12.30 1.65 -15.22
N VAL A 248 -12.93 1.35 -16.35
CA VAL A 248 -12.60 0.17 -17.17
C VAL A 248 -12.29 0.62 -18.59
N LYS A 249 -11.06 0.38 -19.05
CA LYS A 249 -10.63 0.60 -20.44
C LYS A 249 -10.75 -0.71 -21.21
N SER A 250 -11.03 -0.64 -22.51
CA SER A 250 -11.08 -1.82 -23.38
C SER A 250 -10.27 -1.62 -24.67
N GLU A 251 -9.72 -2.72 -25.18
CA GLU A 251 -9.09 -2.83 -26.48
C GLU A 251 -9.75 -4.00 -27.25
N PRO A 252 -10.40 -3.76 -28.41
CA PRO A 252 -10.70 -2.44 -28.99
C PRO A 252 -11.51 -1.53 -28.06
N GLU A 253 -11.43 -0.21 -28.26
CA GLU A 253 -12.21 0.74 -27.48
C GLU A 253 -13.72 0.54 -27.68
N GLY A 254 -14.51 0.90 -26.66
CA GLY A 254 -15.98 0.84 -26.72
C GLY A 254 -16.57 -0.56 -26.63
N ARG A 255 -15.80 -1.58 -26.21
CA ARG A 255 -16.32 -2.95 -26.04
C ARG A 255 -17.01 -3.19 -24.71
N VAL A 256 -16.79 -2.34 -23.71
CA VAL A 256 -17.55 -2.36 -22.46
C VAL A 256 -18.87 -1.64 -22.68
N ALA A 257 -19.99 -2.31 -22.42
CA ALA A 257 -21.32 -1.73 -22.54
C ALA A 257 -21.73 -1.03 -21.23
N ALA A 258 -21.48 -1.68 -20.09
CA ALA A 258 -21.93 -1.23 -18.78
C ALA A 258 -21.08 -1.80 -17.65
N LEU A 259 -21.16 -1.14 -16.49
CA LEU A 259 -20.55 -1.58 -15.24
C LEU A 259 -21.63 -1.78 -14.17
N GLN A 260 -21.49 -2.82 -13.35
CA GLN A 260 -22.37 -3.09 -12.23
C GLN A 260 -21.57 -3.59 -11.04
N VAL A 261 -21.78 -3.00 -9.86
CA VAL A 261 -21.24 -3.58 -8.62
C VAL A 261 -22.21 -4.65 -8.12
N VAL A 262 -21.75 -5.88 -7.98
CA VAL A 262 -22.58 -6.99 -7.49
C VAL A 262 -22.38 -7.14 -5.99
N LYS A 263 -23.48 -7.30 -5.24
CA LYS A 263 -23.40 -7.58 -3.81
C LYS A 263 -23.20 -9.07 -3.56
N GLU A 264 -22.04 -9.44 -3.03
CA GLU A 264 -21.71 -10.80 -2.62
C GLU A 264 -21.31 -10.80 -1.13
N ARG A 265 -22.31 -10.86 -0.23
CA ARG A 265 -22.11 -10.61 1.21
C ARG A 265 -21.48 -9.23 1.45
N GLU A 266 -20.32 -9.16 2.11
CA GLU A 266 -19.55 -7.93 2.25
C GLU A 266 -18.69 -7.61 1.02
N ASN A 267 -18.36 -8.58 0.18
CA ASN A 267 -17.63 -8.34 -1.08
C ASN A 267 -18.49 -7.56 -2.07
N ARG A 268 -17.81 -6.89 -3.00
CA ARG A 268 -18.41 -6.06 -4.05
C ARG A 268 -17.72 -6.26 -5.41
N PRO A 269 -17.85 -7.45 -6.04
CA PRO A 269 -17.26 -7.65 -7.36
C PRO A 269 -17.80 -6.67 -8.40
N LEU A 270 -16.93 -6.19 -9.28
CA LEU A 270 -17.29 -5.41 -10.46
C LEU A 270 -17.66 -6.35 -11.60
N LYS A 271 -18.93 -6.33 -11.99
CA LYS A 271 -19.42 -6.96 -13.20
C LYS A 271 -19.26 -6.01 -14.38
N VAL A 272 -18.48 -6.44 -15.37
CA VAL A 272 -18.25 -5.74 -16.64
C VAL A 272 -19.10 -6.42 -17.71
N LEU A 273 -20.06 -5.68 -18.27
CA LEU A 273 -20.88 -6.14 -19.39
C LEU A 273 -20.23 -5.67 -20.70
N PHE A 274 -20.23 -6.54 -21.70
CA PHE A 274 -19.66 -6.24 -23.02
C PHE A 274 -20.76 -6.01 -24.04
N GLU A 275 -20.42 -5.22 -25.06
CA GLU A 275 -21.16 -5.21 -26.32
C GLU A 275 -21.19 -6.61 -26.95
N ALA A 276 -22.08 -6.82 -27.92
CA ALA A 276 -22.21 -8.11 -28.59
C ALA A 276 -20.84 -8.63 -29.08
N LEU A 277 -20.50 -9.85 -28.66
CA LEU A 277 -19.26 -10.54 -29.01
C LEU A 277 -19.55 -11.68 -29.98
N LYS A 278 -18.64 -11.92 -30.93
CA LYS A 278 -18.64 -13.07 -31.84
C LYS A 278 -17.63 -14.14 -31.37
N PRO A 279 -17.79 -15.41 -31.78
CA PRO A 279 -16.82 -16.46 -31.44
C PRO A 279 -15.43 -16.07 -31.91
N GLY A 280 -14.45 -16.16 -31.02
CA GLY A 280 -13.07 -15.79 -31.30
C GLY A 280 -12.75 -14.30 -31.10
N ASP A 281 -13.74 -13.45 -30.85
CA ASP A 281 -13.48 -12.07 -30.41
C ASP A 281 -12.65 -12.10 -29.13
N GLU A 282 -11.70 -11.18 -29.06
CA GLU A 282 -10.88 -10.93 -27.89
C GLU A 282 -11.02 -9.47 -27.49
N VAL A 283 -11.27 -9.24 -26.20
CA VAL A 283 -11.31 -7.91 -25.60
C VAL A 283 -10.29 -7.91 -24.47
N ALA A 284 -9.25 -7.10 -24.58
CA ALA A 284 -8.42 -6.81 -23.44
C ALA A 284 -9.05 -5.67 -22.63
N ILE A 285 -9.03 -5.78 -21.31
CA ILE A 285 -9.52 -4.70 -20.44
C ILE A 285 -8.50 -4.37 -19.36
N THR A 286 -8.49 -3.11 -18.95
CA THR A 286 -7.78 -2.63 -17.76
C THR A 286 -8.81 -2.07 -16.80
N VAL A 287 -8.87 -2.62 -15.58
CA VAL A 287 -9.72 -2.14 -14.50
C VAL A 287 -8.84 -1.34 -13.55
N GLU A 288 -9.24 -0.12 -13.23
CA GLU A 288 -8.55 0.74 -12.27
C GLU A 288 -9.54 1.25 -11.22
N THR A 289 -9.16 1.18 -9.95
CA THR A 289 -9.96 1.69 -8.83
C THR A 289 -9.15 2.67 -8.00
N LEU A 290 -9.55 3.94 -8.03
CA LEU A 290 -8.97 4.99 -7.20
C LEU A 290 -9.58 4.91 -5.81
N THR A 291 -8.75 4.87 -4.78
CA THR A 291 -9.16 4.53 -3.42
C THR A 291 -8.48 5.44 -2.41
N LEU A 292 -9.25 5.99 -1.47
CA LEU A 292 -8.75 6.65 -0.29
C LEU A 292 -8.54 5.62 0.81
N LEU A 293 -7.35 5.57 1.36
CA LEU A 293 -6.96 4.71 2.46
C LEU A 293 -6.65 5.56 3.69
N ARG A 294 -7.12 5.14 4.85
CA ARG A 294 -6.69 5.70 6.13
C ARG A 294 -6.52 4.61 7.16
N ASP A 295 -5.72 4.88 8.18
CA ASP A 295 -5.65 4.00 9.32
C ASP A 295 -6.84 4.27 10.26
N ARG A 296 -7.55 3.20 10.63
CA ARG A 296 -8.38 3.23 11.83
C ARG A 296 -7.46 3.24 13.06
N PRO A 297 -7.94 3.70 14.24
CA PRO A 297 -7.17 3.59 15.47
C PRO A 297 -6.63 2.17 15.64
N VAL A 298 -5.31 2.05 15.62
CA VAL A 298 -4.62 0.77 15.68
C VAL A 298 -4.37 0.44 17.15
N SER A 299 -4.75 -0.77 17.57
CA SER A 299 -4.45 -1.29 18.90
C SER A 299 -3.45 -2.43 18.79
N ASP A 300 -2.44 -2.45 19.67
CA ASP A 300 -1.49 -3.55 19.81
C ASP A 300 -2.10 -4.81 20.44
N GLY A 301 -3.37 -4.74 20.85
CA GLY A 301 -4.12 -5.83 21.47
C GLY A 301 -3.86 -6.02 22.97
N ALA A 302 -3.06 -5.15 23.61
CA ALA A 302 -2.73 -5.28 25.03
C ALA A 302 -3.99 -5.14 25.89
N GLY A 303 -4.26 -6.12 26.76
CA GLY A 303 -5.46 -6.14 27.60
C GLY A 303 -6.78 -6.39 26.86
N VAL A 304 -6.76 -6.59 25.54
CA VAL A 304 -7.95 -6.92 24.76
C VAL A 304 -8.30 -8.39 24.95
N ALA A 305 -9.39 -8.65 25.66
CA ALA A 305 -9.84 -10.01 25.95
C ALA A 305 -10.17 -10.79 24.66
N LEU A 306 -9.76 -12.06 24.63
CA LEU A 306 -10.12 -12.98 23.56
C LEU A 306 -11.63 -13.28 23.58
N PRO A 307 -12.26 -13.48 22.41
CA PRO A 307 -13.69 -13.68 22.33
C PRO A 307 -14.13 -14.98 23.00
N VAL A 308 -15.25 -14.93 23.72
CA VAL A 308 -15.94 -16.12 24.20
C VAL A 308 -16.78 -16.67 23.05
N LYS A 309 -16.52 -17.91 22.61
CA LYS A 309 -17.18 -18.53 21.44
C LYS A 309 -18.71 -18.37 21.42
N ALA A 310 -19.37 -18.55 22.57
CA ALA A 310 -20.82 -18.41 22.71
C ALA A 310 -21.35 -16.97 22.54
N LYS A 311 -20.47 -15.97 22.64
CA LYS A 311 -20.77 -14.53 22.49
C LYS A 311 -20.34 -13.97 21.14
N VAL A 312 -19.77 -14.79 20.26
CA VAL A 312 -19.38 -14.34 18.92
C VAL A 312 -20.65 -14.07 18.10
N PRO A 313 -20.76 -12.88 17.46
CA PRO A 313 -21.91 -12.52 16.63
C PRO A 313 -22.18 -13.54 15.51
N LYS A 314 -23.46 -13.66 15.10
CA LYS A 314 -23.88 -14.66 14.12
C LYS A 314 -23.22 -14.49 12.75
N ASP A 315 -22.97 -13.25 12.34
CA ASP A 315 -22.28 -12.86 11.12
C ASP A 315 -20.77 -13.12 11.19
N VAL A 316 -20.17 -13.13 12.38
CA VAL A 316 -18.75 -13.43 12.59
C VAL A 316 -18.51 -14.94 12.79
N ALA A 317 -19.46 -15.66 13.38
CA ALA A 317 -19.33 -17.08 13.73
C ALA A 317 -18.90 -18.02 12.57
N PRO A 318 -19.24 -17.79 11.29
CA PRO A 318 -18.70 -18.58 10.19
C PRO A 318 -17.17 -18.61 10.13
N HIS A 319 -16.51 -17.53 10.57
CA HIS A 319 -15.04 -17.39 10.61
C HIS A 319 -14.36 -18.14 11.77
N LEU A 320 -15.10 -19.01 12.46
CA LEU A 320 -14.56 -19.98 13.42
C LEU A 320 -14.48 -21.40 12.85
N LYS A 321 -14.80 -21.59 11.56
CA LYS A 321 -14.86 -22.90 10.93
C LYS A 321 -13.62 -23.15 10.08
N ALA A 322 -13.29 -24.43 9.90
CA ALA A 322 -12.35 -24.85 8.87
C ALA A 322 -12.85 -24.43 7.47
N ALA A 323 -11.91 -24.28 6.55
CA ALA A 323 -12.12 -23.85 5.18
C ALA A 323 -11.06 -24.51 4.27
N PRO A 324 -11.16 -24.44 2.93
CA PRO A 324 -10.09 -24.89 2.05
C PRO A 324 -8.74 -24.23 2.41
N GLY A 325 -7.78 -25.07 2.81
CA GLY A 325 -6.44 -24.69 3.28
C GLY A 325 -6.36 -24.26 4.75
N VAL A 326 -7.48 -24.15 5.46
CA VAL A 326 -7.55 -23.74 6.87
C VAL A 326 -7.88 -24.96 7.75
N ASP A 327 -6.84 -25.68 8.17
CA ASP A 327 -6.93 -27.02 8.76
C ASP A 327 -7.04 -26.99 10.30
N VAL A 328 -8.07 -26.30 10.81
CA VAL A 328 -8.29 -26.06 12.25
C VAL A 328 -8.30 -27.34 13.10
N ASP A 329 -8.78 -28.44 12.53
CA ASP A 329 -8.95 -29.72 13.22
C ASP A 329 -7.70 -30.60 13.18
N ASP A 330 -6.66 -30.21 12.43
CA ASP A 330 -5.41 -30.94 12.35
C ASP A 330 -4.68 -30.98 13.70
N ALA A 331 -4.09 -32.12 14.02
CA ALA A 331 -3.46 -32.36 15.31
C ALA A 331 -2.23 -31.45 15.53
N ALA A 332 -1.46 -31.15 14.49
CA ALA A 332 -0.30 -30.28 14.58
C ALA A 332 -0.72 -28.82 14.79
N VAL A 333 -1.76 -28.36 14.08
CA VAL A 333 -2.35 -27.03 14.25
C VAL A 333 -2.87 -26.85 15.68
N ARG A 334 -3.70 -27.78 16.18
CA ARG A 334 -4.26 -27.72 17.54
C ARG A 334 -3.16 -27.76 18.60
N LYS A 335 -2.16 -28.63 18.44
CA LYS A 335 -1.02 -28.72 19.36
C LYS A 335 -0.28 -27.38 19.43
N LEU A 336 0.03 -26.78 18.28
CA LEU A 336 0.73 -25.50 18.23
C LEU A 336 -0.11 -24.37 18.85
N ALA A 337 -1.38 -24.25 18.49
CA ALA A 337 -2.29 -23.23 19.04
C ALA A 337 -2.59 -23.42 20.54
N SER A 338 -2.48 -24.63 21.09
CA SER A 338 -2.64 -24.88 22.53
C SER A 338 -1.47 -24.34 23.36
N ALA A 339 -0.31 -24.13 22.74
CA ALA A 339 0.88 -23.60 23.42
C ALA A 339 0.91 -22.07 23.49
N PHE A 340 0.02 -21.36 22.77
CA PHE A 340 -0.01 -19.91 22.74
C PHE A 340 -0.64 -19.33 24.01
N ALA A 341 -0.09 -18.22 24.49
CA ALA A 341 -0.66 -17.43 25.56
C ALA A 341 -2.06 -16.91 25.17
N ARG A 342 -3.01 -16.99 26.11
CA ARG A 342 -4.42 -16.58 25.92
C ARG A 342 -4.85 -15.46 26.87
N LYS A 343 -3.87 -14.69 27.38
CA LYS A 343 -4.11 -13.59 28.31
C LYS A 343 -4.93 -12.48 27.64
N ASP A 344 -4.51 -12.08 26.46
CA ASP A 344 -5.11 -11.04 25.62
C ASP A 344 -4.71 -11.28 24.15
N LEU A 345 -5.21 -10.41 23.25
CA LEU A 345 -4.92 -10.49 21.83
C LEU A 345 -3.42 -10.30 21.55
N GLN A 346 -2.75 -9.36 22.22
CA GLN A 346 -1.32 -9.09 22.02
C GLN A 346 -0.44 -10.31 22.33
N ALA A 347 -0.69 -10.99 23.46
CA ALA A 347 0.07 -12.18 23.84
C ALA A 347 -0.11 -13.30 22.80
N LEU A 348 -1.36 -13.51 22.35
CA LEU A 348 -1.68 -14.50 21.32
C LEU A 348 -0.97 -14.19 19.99
N THR A 349 -1.05 -12.94 19.51
CA THR A 349 -0.44 -12.52 18.24
C THR A 349 1.07 -12.54 18.30
N THR A 350 1.66 -12.28 19.47
CA THR A 350 3.12 -12.37 19.69
C THR A 350 3.61 -13.81 19.51
N ASP A 351 2.96 -14.77 20.17
CA ASP A 351 3.32 -16.19 20.04
C ASP A 351 3.06 -16.73 18.63
N LEU A 352 1.95 -16.33 18.01
CA LEU A 352 1.63 -16.67 16.62
C LEU A 352 2.69 -16.11 15.66
N ALA A 353 3.06 -14.83 15.80
CA ALA A 353 4.07 -14.19 14.96
C ALA A 353 5.44 -14.88 15.08
N LYS A 354 5.82 -15.27 16.31
CA LYS A 354 7.02 -16.07 16.56
C LYS A 354 6.93 -17.44 15.85
N ALA A 355 5.81 -18.14 15.99
CA ALA A 355 5.61 -19.44 15.37
C ALA A 355 5.70 -19.36 13.84
N LEU A 356 5.10 -18.36 13.19
CA LEU A 356 5.20 -18.17 11.75
C LEU A 356 6.65 -18.00 11.29
N ARG A 357 7.45 -17.19 11.99
CA ARG A 357 8.87 -16.95 11.66
C ARG A 357 9.75 -18.18 11.87
N GLU A 358 9.50 -18.95 12.93
CA GLU A 358 10.33 -20.11 13.28
C GLU A 358 9.97 -21.36 12.47
N ARG A 359 8.70 -21.50 12.07
CA ARG A 359 8.20 -22.71 11.41
C ARG A 359 8.17 -22.61 9.89
N LEU A 360 8.03 -21.42 9.34
CA LEU A 360 7.83 -21.23 7.91
C LEU A 360 8.97 -20.42 7.30
N LYS A 361 9.44 -20.90 6.15
CA LYS A 361 10.30 -20.17 5.24
C LYS A 361 9.50 -19.77 4.01
N TYR A 362 9.69 -18.54 3.55
CA TYR A 362 9.10 -18.08 2.30
C TYR A 362 9.67 -18.87 1.11
N ASP A 363 8.89 -19.84 0.61
CA ASP A 363 9.25 -20.77 -0.47
C ASP A 363 7.97 -21.41 -1.04
N GLY A 364 7.83 -21.42 -2.36
CA GLY A 364 6.65 -21.91 -3.07
C GLY A 364 6.74 -23.39 -3.48
N GLY A 365 5.79 -23.83 -4.32
CA GLY A 365 5.85 -25.12 -5.02
C GLY A 365 5.20 -26.32 -4.34
N ALA A 366 4.68 -26.17 -3.11
CA ALA A 366 3.88 -27.19 -2.43
C ALA A 366 2.42 -26.73 -2.26
N SER A 367 1.53 -27.63 -1.85
CA SER A 367 0.19 -27.25 -1.37
C SER A 367 0.32 -26.16 -0.29
N GLN A 368 -0.52 -25.13 -0.37
CA GLN A 368 -0.51 -24.00 0.55
C GLN A 368 -1.54 -24.15 1.67
N GLY A 369 -2.01 -25.38 1.94
CA GLY A 369 -2.82 -25.67 3.13
C GLY A 369 -2.01 -25.55 4.42
N ALA A 370 -2.67 -25.20 5.52
CA ALA A 370 -2.00 -24.95 6.79
C ALA A 370 -1.24 -26.18 7.29
N LYS A 371 -1.84 -27.36 7.18
CA LYS A 371 -1.20 -28.62 7.54
C LYS A 371 0.07 -28.86 6.71
N GLU A 372 -0.03 -28.79 5.37
CA GLU A 372 1.11 -29.05 4.49
C GLU A 372 2.23 -28.02 4.66
N CYS A 373 1.89 -26.75 4.91
CA CYS A 373 2.87 -25.71 5.22
C CYS A 373 3.60 -25.99 6.53
N LEU A 374 2.90 -26.43 7.58
CA LEU A 374 3.52 -26.80 8.86
C LEU A 374 4.40 -28.06 8.74
N ASP A 375 3.99 -29.05 7.95
CA ASP A 375 4.76 -30.28 7.72
C ASP A 375 6.04 -30.02 6.91
N SER A 376 5.95 -29.17 5.87
CA SER A 376 7.07 -28.87 4.96
C SER A 376 7.98 -27.74 5.46
N GLY A 377 7.48 -26.88 6.35
CA GLY A 377 8.14 -25.65 6.77
C GLY A 377 8.25 -24.59 5.66
N LYS A 378 7.44 -24.70 4.60
CA LYS A 378 7.48 -23.83 3.42
C LYS A 378 6.10 -23.25 3.14
N ALA A 379 6.06 -21.95 2.86
CA ALA A 379 4.84 -21.25 2.51
C ALA A 379 5.14 -20.02 1.65
N VAL A 380 4.20 -19.61 0.81
CA VAL A 380 4.10 -18.23 0.30
C VAL A 380 2.96 -17.51 1.04
N CYS A 381 2.63 -16.27 0.66
CA CYS A 381 1.62 -15.44 1.33
C CYS A 381 0.31 -16.20 1.63
N THR A 382 -0.19 -16.99 0.68
CA THR A 382 -1.37 -17.86 0.86
C THR A 382 -1.20 -18.87 2.00
N GLY A 383 -0.07 -19.59 2.04
CA GLY A 383 0.23 -20.56 3.10
C GLY A 383 0.40 -19.90 4.47
N TYR A 384 1.08 -18.74 4.52
CA TYR A 384 1.20 -17.95 5.76
C TYR A 384 -0.18 -17.52 6.30
N ALA A 385 -1.07 -17.02 5.43
CA ALA A 385 -2.41 -16.62 5.82
C ALA A 385 -3.26 -17.82 6.27
N ASN A 386 -3.15 -18.96 5.58
CA ASN A 386 -3.83 -20.20 5.94
C ASN A 386 -3.38 -20.73 7.31
N VAL A 387 -2.07 -20.77 7.57
CA VAL A 387 -1.51 -21.17 8.88
C VAL A 387 -1.96 -20.19 9.96
N ALA A 388 -1.85 -18.89 9.73
CA ALA A 388 -2.27 -17.86 10.70
C ALA A 388 -3.76 -17.99 11.04
N ALA A 389 -4.64 -18.11 10.04
CA ALA A 389 -6.08 -18.28 10.24
C ALA A 389 -6.39 -19.58 11.01
N SER A 390 -5.73 -20.68 10.66
CA SER A 390 -5.91 -21.97 11.34
C SER A 390 -5.53 -21.89 12.82
N LEU A 391 -4.43 -21.21 13.14
CA LEU A 391 -3.96 -21.03 14.51
C LEU A 391 -4.84 -20.08 15.32
N PHE A 392 -5.31 -18.97 14.75
CA PHE A 392 -6.28 -18.09 15.43
C PHE A 392 -7.58 -18.83 15.75
N ILE A 393 -8.13 -19.56 14.77
CA ILE A 393 -9.40 -20.27 14.94
C ILE A 393 -9.25 -21.42 15.96
N ALA A 394 -8.14 -22.17 15.91
CA ALA A 394 -7.83 -23.18 16.92
C ALA A 394 -7.58 -22.57 18.32
N ALA A 395 -7.17 -21.30 18.38
CA ALA A 395 -7.11 -20.52 19.61
C ALA A 395 -8.48 -19.95 20.07
N GLY A 396 -9.54 -20.18 19.30
CA GLY A 396 -10.90 -19.71 19.61
C GLY A 396 -11.20 -18.28 19.16
N VAL A 397 -10.33 -17.68 18.34
CA VAL A 397 -10.49 -16.33 17.81
C VAL A 397 -11.01 -16.42 16.37
N PRO A 398 -12.18 -15.83 16.04
CA PRO A 398 -12.65 -15.80 14.65
C PRO A 398 -11.63 -15.09 13.78
N CYS A 399 -11.32 -15.69 12.63
CA CYS A 399 -10.32 -15.17 11.72
C CYS A 399 -10.80 -15.27 10.27
N ARG A 400 -10.60 -14.21 9.50
CA ARG A 400 -10.86 -14.19 8.06
C ARG A 400 -9.59 -13.87 7.30
N ILE A 401 -9.49 -14.43 6.10
CA ILE A 401 -8.41 -14.14 5.17
C ILE A 401 -8.86 -13.03 4.24
N LEU A 402 -7.99 -12.06 3.99
CA LEU A 402 -8.17 -11.01 3.00
C LEU A 402 -7.20 -11.26 1.85
N ALA A 403 -7.70 -11.10 0.62
CA ALA A 403 -6.86 -10.94 -0.55
C ALA A 403 -6.72 -9.45 -0.85
N CYS A 404 -5.49 -8.97 -1.00
CA CYS A 404 -5.17 -7.55 -1.14
C CYS A 404 -3.99 -7.30 -2.08
N ASP A 405 -3.89 -6.05 -2.54
CA ASP A 405 -2.68 -5.50 -3.16
C ASP A 405 -1.86 -4.77 -2.11
N LEU A 406 -0.58 -5.10 -1.95
CA LEU A 406 0.32 -4.31 -1.13
C LEU A 406 0.61 -2.97 -1.81
N LEU A 407 0.51 -1.88 -1.06
CA LEU A 407 0.66 -0.54 -1.61
C LEU A 407 2.07 -0.31 -2.17
N GLY A 408 2.15 0.14 -3.43
CA GLY A 408 3.43 0.33 -4.12
C GLY A 408 4.11 -0.96 -4.54
N SER A 409 3.40 -2.09 -4.50
CA SER A 409 3.87 -3.39 -4.93
C SER A 409 3.21 -3.84 -6.23
N ARG A 410 3.97 -4.64 -7.00
CA ARG A 410 3.51 -5.32 -8.23
C ARG A 410 3.40 -6.82 -8.00
N LEU A 411 2.68 -7.21 -6.95
CA LEU A 411 2.36 -8.60 -6.67
C LEU A 411 0.93 -8.86 -7.17
N GLN A 412 0.72 -9.94 -7.92
CA GLN A 412 -0.61 -10.35 -8.41
C GLN A 412 -1.65 -10.30 -7.31
N GLU A 413 -1.32 -10.89 -6.16
CA GLU A 413 -2.16 -10.95 -4.99
C GLU A 413 -1.31 -11.18 -3.75
N HIS A 414 -1.72 -10.58 -2.63
CA HIS A 414 -1.18 -10.82 -1.31
C HIS A 414 -2.29 -11.29 -0.38
N TYR A 415 -1.97 -12.17 0.57
CA TYR A 415 -2.94 -12.67 1.54
C TYR A 415 -2.51 -12.29 2.94
N ILE A 416 -3.44 -11.67 3.65
CA ILE A 416 -3.30 -11.31 5.07
C ILE A 416 -4.50 -11.84 5.85
N VAL A 417 -4.49 -11.66 7.17
CA VAL A 417 -5.60 -12.08 8.02
C VAL A 417 -6.14 -10.95 8.87
N GLU A 418 -7.41 -11.04 9.23
CA GLU A 418 -8.01 -10.26 10.31
C GLU A 418 -8.48 -11.18 11.41
N ALA A 419 -8.21 -10.79 12.66
CA ALA A 419 -8.71 -11.45 13.86
C ALA A 419 -9.82 -10.60 14.49
N TRP A 420 -10.92 -11.22 14.91
CA TRP A 420 -12.04 -10.52 15.52
C TRP A 420 -12.02 -10.60 17.04
N THR A 421 -12.24 -9.46 17.70
CA THR A 421 -12.59 -9.39 19.14
C THR A 421 -13.80 -8.49 19.33
N SER A 422 -14.53 -8.67 20.43
CA SER A 422 -15.67 -7.80 20.74
C SER A 422 -15.29 -6.35 21.01
N ALA A 423 -14.06 -6.08 21.45
CA ALA A 423 -13.62 -4.73 21.79
C ALA A 423 -13.08 -3.95 20.58
N LEU A 424 -12.40 -4.64 19.66
CA LEU A 424 -11.77 -4.00 18.49
C LEU A 424 -12.51 -4.24 17.17
N GLY A 425 -13.45 -5.18 17.12
CA GLY A 425 -13.94 -5.71 15.85
C GLY A 425 -12.83 -6.48 15.14
N TRP A 426 -12.71 -6.29 13.82
CA TRP A 426 -11.66 -6.90 12.98
C TRP A 426 -10.36 -6.09 13.02
N SER A 427 -9.27 -6.74 13.41
CA SER A 427 -7.91 -6.18 13.45
C SER A 427 -6.97 -6.95 12.51
N ARG A 428 -6.21 -6.23 11.67
CA ARG A 428 -5.36 -6.80 10.62
C ARG A 428 -4.01 -7.30 11.16
N MET A 429 -3.53 -8.38 10.57
CA MET A 429 -2.18 -8.93 10.71
C MET A 429 -1.63 -9.24 9.31
N GLU A 430 -0.44 -8.73 9.00
CA GLU A 430 0.32 -9.16 7.82
C GLU A 430 1.06 -10.44 8.18
N SER A 431 0.51 -11.59 7.76
CA SER A 431 0.98 -12.90 8.18
C SER A 431 2.35 -13.30 7.63
N THR A 432 2.76 -12.76 6.48
CA THR A 432 4.02 -13.16 5.84
C THR A 432 5.24 -12.63 6.58
N GLY A 433 5.22 -11.35 6.94
CA GLY A 433 6.17 -10.66 7.81
C GLY A 433 5.87 -10.83 9.31
N ALA A 434 4.76 -11.49 9.63
CA ALA A 434 4.29 -11.75 10.98
C ALA A 434 4.14 -10.45 11.80
N ALA A 435 3.54 -9.43 11.20
CA ALA A 435 3.36 -8.11 11.79
C ALA A 435 1.92 -7.93 12.28
N PHE A 436 1.78 -7.70 13.59
CA PHE A 436 0.53 -7.28 14.22
C PHE A 436 0.85 -6.16 15.22
N PRO A 437 0.04 -5.10 15.28
CA PRO A 437 -1.07 -4.83 14.37
C PRO A 437 -0.58 -4.36 12.99
N TYR A 438 -1.41 -4.55 11.96
CA TYR A 438 -1.12 -4.06 10.61
C TYR A 438 -2.05 -2.91 10.24
N LYS A 439 -1.47 -1.86 9.65
CA LYS A 439 -2.15 -0.63 9.28
C LYS A 439 -3.08 -0.86 8.08
N ASP A 440 -4.25 -0.22 8.09
CA ASP A 440 -5.22 -0.38 7.00
C ASP A 440 -4.68 0.24 5.69
N SER A 441 -3.90 1.30 5.82
CA SER A 441 -3.35 2.08 4.70
C SER A 441 -2.15 1.44 3.99
N GLU A 442 -1.75 0.23 4.37
CA GLU A 442 -0.61 -0.48 3.76
C GLU A 442 -1.04 -1.48 2.66
N SER A 443 -2.34 -1.72 2.51
CA SER A 443 -2.86 -2.65 1.50
C SER A 443 -4.27 -2.29 1.06
N LEU A 444 -4.58 -2.53 -0.22
CA LEU A 444 -5.92 -2.41 -0.82
C LEU A 444 -6.62 -3.77 -0.80
N VAL A 445 -7.70 -3.90 -0.06
CA VAL A 445 -8.46 -5.14 0.10
C VAL A 445 -9.38 -5.36 -1.10
N LEU A 446 -9.11 -6.42 -1.85
CA LEU A 446 -9.86 -6.77 -3.06
C LEU A 446 -10.99 -7.75 -2.77
N ARG A 447 -10.83 -8.57 -1.73
CA ARG A 447 -11.78 -9.63 -1.38
C ARG A 447 -11.59 -10.12 0.06
N ILE A 448 -12.70 -10.30 0.77
CA ILE A 448 -12.77 -11.21 1.92
C ILE A 448 -12.94 -12.62 1.37
N VAL A 449 -12.00 -13.51 1.70
CA VAL A 449 -12.10 -14.91 1.28
C VAL A 449 -12.82 -15.70 2.35
N TYR A 450 -14.12 -15.92 2.13
CA TYR A 450 -14.98 -16.62 3.07
C TYR A 450 -14.63 -18.11 3.16
N PRO A 451 -15.05 -18.80 4.25
CA PRO A 451 -14.78 -20.23 4.41
C PRO A 451 -15.25 -21.12 3.26
N ASP A 452 -16.29 -20.69 2.53
CA ASP A 452 -16.87 -21.39 1.39
C ASP A 452 -16.43 -20.83 0.04
N SER A 453 -15.56 -19.81 0.02
CA SER A 453 -14.95 -19.32 -1.21
C SER A 453 -13.86 -20.26 -1.69
N GLU A 454 -13.81 -20.48 -3.00
CA GLU A 454 -12.65 -21.10 -3.62
C GLU A 454 -11.40 -20.22 -3.41
N ARG A 455 -10.24 -20.86 -3.32
CA ARG A 455 -8.94 -20.17 -3.30
C ARG A 455 -8.46 -20.05 -4.73
N SER A 456 -7.89 -18.91 -5.07
CA SER A 456 -7.26 -18.77 -6.38
C SER A 456 -6.05 -19.71 -6.47
N PRO A 457 -5.94 -20.55 -7.51
CA PRO A 457 -4.66 -21.15 -7.84
C PRO A 457 -3.70 -20.07 -8.37
N PHE A 458 -2.40 -20.39 -8.38
CA PHE A 458 -1.38 -19.53 -8.96
C PHE A 458 -1.76 -19.15 -10.41
N ASP A 459 -1.54 -17.88 -10.77
CA ASP A 459 -1.82 -17.30 -12.10
C ASP A 459 -3.30 -17.23 -12.51
N VAL A 460 -4.22 -17.42 -11.57
CA VAL A 460 -5.65 -17.24 -11.80
C VAL A 460 -6.15 -16.03 -11.03
N PRO A 461 -7.05 -15.22 -11.60
CA PRO A 461 -7.73 -14.16 -10.88
C PRO A 461 -8.46 -14.67 -9.63
N LEU A 462 -8.30 -13.98 -8.50
CA LEU A 462 -9.00 -14.21 -7.23
C LEU A 462 -10.48 -14.54 -7.40
N TYR A 463 -11.09 -13.82 -8.33
CA TYR A 463 -12.48 -13.94 -8.68
C TYR A 463 -12.63 -13.50 -10.13
N VAL A 464 -12.75 -14.46 -11.03
CA VAL A 464 -13.26 -14.25 -12.38
C VAL A 464 -14.42 -15.21 -12.57
N GLU A 465 -15.62 -14.67 -12.49
CA GLU A 465 -16.79 -15.32 -13.03
C GLU A 465 -17.13 -14.70 -14.38
N GLY A 466 -17.82 -15.43 -15.24
CA GLY A 466 -18.33 -14.90 -16.48
C GLY A 466 -19.50 -15.71 -17.00
N SER A 467 -20.20 -15.14 -17.97
CA SER A 467 -21.19 -15.91 -18.73
C SER A 467 -20.53 -17.17 -19.33
N SER A 468 -21.30 -18.24 -19.52
CA SER A 468 -20.82 -19.49 -20.15
C SER A 468 -20.10 -19.29 -21.48
N ASP A 469 -20.44 -18.20 -22.18
CA ASP A 469 -19.99 -17.87 -23.52
C ASP A 469 -18.65 -17.14 -23.57
N VAL A 470 -18.05 -16.81 -22.41
CA VAL A 470 -16.74 -16.16 -22.35
C VAL A 470 -15.76 -16.96 -21.50
N ALA A 471 -14.47 -16.72 -21.72
CA ALA A 471 -13.41 -17.03 -20.77
C ALA A 471 -12.65 -15.74 -20.50
N ALA A 472 -12.37 -15.46 -19.23
CA ALA A 472 -11.50 -14.37 -18.85
C ALA A 472 -10.31 -14.92 -18.07
N ASN A 473 -9.15 -14.34 -18.33
CA ASN A 473 -7.90 -14.63 -17.63
C ASN A 473 -7.15 -13.31 -17.46
N PHE A 474 -6.15 -13.29 -16.61
CA PHE A 474 -5.23 -12.16 -16.60
C PHE A 474 -4.51 -12.01 -17.94
N ARG A 475 -4.25 -10.77 -18.33
CA ARG A 475 -3.39 -10.44 -19.46
C ARG A 475 -1.98 -10.25 -18.91
N MET A 476 -1.07 -11.20 -19.18
CA MET A 476 0.35 -11.02 -18.88
C MET A 476 0.87 -9.71 -19.49
N GLY A 477 1.20 -8.76 -18.61
CA GLY A 477 2.03 -7.62 -18.96
C GLY A 477 3.45 -8.06 -19.34
N ALA A 478 4.21 -7.15 -19.94
CA ALA A 478 5.61 -7.39 -20.30
C ALA A 478 6.51 -7.64 -19.07
N ASP A 479 6.06 -7.22 -17.89
CA ASP A 479 6.72 -7.39 -16.59
C ASP A 479 6.20 -8.61 -15.80
N GLY A 480 5.25 -9.37 -16.34
CA GLY A 480 4.68 -10.55 -15.69
C GLY A 480 3.74 -10.23 -14.51
N CYS A 481 3.39 -8.95 -14.30
CA CYS A 481 2.44 -8.55 -13.28
C CYS A 481 1.05 -8.34 -13.89
N TRP A 482 0.03 -8.87 -13.24
CA TRP A 482 -1.37 -8.81 -13.71
C TRP A 482 -2.24 -7.82 -12.98
N GLN A 483 -1.86 -7.58 -11.73
CA GLN A 483 -2.58 -6.76 -10.79
C GLN A 483 -1.57 -6.14 -9.82
N GLY A 484 -1.83 -4.91 -9.39
CA GLY A 484 -0.99 -4.24 -8.41
C GLY A 484 -1.57 -2.90 -8.00
N SER A 485 -0.84 -2.19 -7.16
CA SER A 485 -1.27 -0.88 -6.68
C SER A 485 -0.15 0.13 -6.59
N GLU A 486 -0.54 1.39 -6.71
CA GLU A 486 0.36 2.53 -6.68
C GLU A 486 -0.17 3.60 -5.72
N LEU A 487 0.73 4.12 -4.88
CA LEU A 487 0.49 5.31 -4.06
C LEU A 487 0.63 6.54 -4.95
N LEU A 488 -0.43 7.33 -5.06
CA LEU A 488 -0.42 8.57 -5.84
C LEU A 488 0.01 9.76 -4.98
N SER A 489 -0.57 9.88 -3.78
CA SER A 489 -0.33 11.00 -2.86
C SER A 489 -0.76 10.66 -1.44
N THR A 490 -0.28 11.45 -0.48
CA THR A 490 -0.73 11.42 0.91
C THR A 490 -1.31 12.78 1.25
N HIS A 491 -2.51 12.79 1.84
CA HIS A 491 -3.26 13.98 2.21
C HIS A 491 -3.54 13.97 3.71
N PHE A 492 -3.50 15.13 4.35
CA PHE A 492 -3.91 15.26 5.76
C PHE A 492 -5.27 15.95 5.88
N LEU A 493 -6.29 15.12 6.12
CA LEU A 493 -7.70 15.51 6.14
C LEU A 493 -8.22 15.53 7.57
N ASP A 494 -9.07 16.50 7.91
CA ASP A 494 -9.78 16.49 9.18
C ASP A 494 -10.90 15.43 9.19
N SER A 495 -11.36 15.06 10.39
CA SER A 495 -12.35 14.01 10.58
C SER A 495 -13.70 14.29 9.90
N ASN A 496 -14.09 15.57 9.76
CA ASN A 496 -15.36 15.92 9.11
C ASN A 496 -15.25 15.75 7.60
N ALA A 497 -14.15 16.20 7.00
CA ALA A 497 -13.86 16.00 5.59
C ALA A 497 -13.81 14.50 5.24
N ILE A 498 -13.11 13.69 6.04
CA ILE A 498 -13.06 12.23 5.87
C ILE A 498 -14.48 11.64 5.92
N THR A 499 -15.24 11.96 6.96
CA THR A 499 -16.60 11.41 7.13
C THR A 499 -17.52 11.77 5.96
N ALA A 500 -17.44 13.02 5.46
CA ALA A 500 -18.20 13.47 4.31
C ALA A 500 -17.84 12.67 3.05
N ILE A 501 -16.53 12.59 2.73
CA ILE A 501 -16.01 11.83 1.58
C ILE A 501 -16.44 10.36 1.67
N GLU A 502 -16.28 9.72 2.83
CA GLU A 502 -16.60 8.30 3.02
C GLU A 502 -18.09 8.00 2.87
N ASN A 503 -18.95 8.87 3.42
CA ASN A 503 -20.39 8.70 3.33
C ASN A 503 -20.88 8.85 1.89
N GLU A 504 -20.37 9.87 1.20
CA GLU A 504 -20.73 10.14 -0.19
C GLU A 504 -20.22 9.04 -1.13
N ALA A 505 -18.93 8.68 -1.02
CA ALA A 505 -18.33 7.58 -1.76
C ALA A 505 -19.09 6.28 -1.59
N ARG A 506 -19.45 5.94 -0.35
CA ARG A 506 -20.21 4.72 -0.06
C ARG A 506 -21.62 4.78 -0.64
N ALA A 507 -22.31 5.91 -0.54
CA ALA A 507 -23.65 6.06 -1.11
C ALA A 507 -23.62 5.86 -2.62
N ASN A 508 -22.71 6.53 -3.32
CA ASN A 508 -22.54 6.41 -4.77
C ASN A 508 -22.08 5.00 -5.18
N PHE A 509 -21.20 4.36 -4.39
CA PHE A 509 -20.76 2.98 -4.65
C PHE A 509 -21.91 1.98 -4.54
N GLU A 510 -22.85 2.19 -3.61
CA GLU A 510 -24.04 1.35 -3.46
C GLU A 510 -25.12 1.68 -4.52
N GLU A 511 -25.17 2.91 -5.05
CA GLU A 511 -26.04 3.23 -6.20
C GLU A 511 -25.57 2.54 -7.49
N LEU A 512 -24.25 2.39 -7.70
CA LEU A 512 -23.71 1.54 -8.79
C LEU A 512 -24.15 0.08 -8.70
N ALA A 513 -24.54 -0.39 -7.52
CA ALA A 513 -25.11 -1.72 -7.35
C ALA A 513 -26.59 -1.79 -7.78
N LYS A 514 -27.30 -0.66 -7.82
CA LYS A 514 -28.73 -0.56 -8.14
C LYS A 514 -29.02 -0.19 -9.59
N ALA A 515 -28.19 0.66 -10.22
CA ALA A 515 -28.42 1.19 -11.56
C ALA A 515 -27.19 1.03 -12.49
N PRO A 516 -27.16 0.02 -13.38
CA PRO A 516 -25.99 -0.32 -14.19
C PRO A 516 -25.80 0.56 -15.46
N GLU A 517 -26.61 1.59 -15.68
CA GLU A 517 -26.64 2.34 -16.96
C GLU A 517 -25.47 3.32 -17.17
N HIS A 518 -24.51 3.35 -16.25
CA HIS A 518 -23.25 4.03 -16.51
C HIS A 518 -22.50 3.23 -17.57
N GLY A 519 -22.49 3.74 -18.82
CA GLY A 519 -21.72 3.17 -19.92
C GLY A 519 -20.25 2.99 -19.57
N ALA A 520 -19.39 2.53 -20.49
CA ALA A 520 -17.94 2.28 -20.28
C ALA A 520 -17.08 3.37 -19.59
N ARG A 521 -17.67 4.52 -19.22
CA ARG A 521 -17.02 5.66 -18.62
C ARG A 521 -17.02 5.53 -17.11
N SER A 522 -15.81 5.65 -16.60
CA SER A 522 -15.43 5.98 -15.24
C SER A 522 -16.56 6.55 -14.35
N VAL A 523 -16.78 5.94 -13.20
CA VAL A 523 -17.76 6.42 -12.21
C VAL A 523 -17.05 7.20 -11.12
N PHE A 524 -17.49 8.43 -10.86
CA PHE A 524 -17.10 9.20 -9.68
C PHE A 524 -18.03 8.91 -8.54
N LEU A 525 -17.46 8.69 -7.37
CA LEU A 525 -18.20 8.39 -6.15
C LEU A 525 -18.18 9.57 -5.18
N VAL A 526 -17.51 10.68 -5.49
CA VAL A 526 -17.50 11.89 -4.67
C VAL A 526 -17.66 13.10 -5.59
N LEU A 527 -18.75 13.86 -5.43
CA LEU A 527 -19.12 15.06 -6.19
C LEU A 527 -20.02 16.03 -5.37
N ASP A 528 -19.44 17.11 -4.87
CA ASP A 528 -19.71 18.51 -5.28
C ASP A 528 -18.91 19.48 -4.38
N PRO A 529 -17.91 20.23 -4.91
CA PRO A 529 -17.18 21.24 -4.14
C PRO A 529 -18.06 22.42 -3.66
N ALA A 530 -19.33 22.49 -4.07
CA ALA A 530 -20.27 23.51 -3.60
C ALA A 530 -20.59 23.39 -2.10
N GLU A 531 -20.38 22.23 -1.47
CA GLU A 531 -20.49 22.10 -0.01
C GLU A 531 -19.18 22.52 0.68
N LYS A 532 -19.30 23.43 1.65
CA LYS A 532 -18.22 24.17 2.32
C LYS A 532 -17.30 23.32 3.23
N SER A 533 -16.98 22.08 2.88
CA SER A 533 -16.01 21.26 3.60
C SER A 533 -14.60 21.45 3.00
N ALA A 534 -13.97 22.57 3.40
CA ALA A 534 -12.53 22.84 3.40
C ALA A 534 -11.74 22.76 2.08
N ALA A 535 -10.91 23.78 1.80
CA ALA A 535 -9.98 23.85 0.65
C ALA A 535 -9.08 22.60 0.44
N LYS A 536 -8.91 21.75 1.47
CA LYS A 536 -8.17 20.49 1.35
C LYS A 536 -8.93 19.37 0.63
N ALA A 537 -10.26 19.37 0.71
CA ALA A 537 -11.06 18.46 -0.12
C ALA A 537 -10.90 18.82 -1.60
N GLU A 538 -10.77 20.10 -1.93
CA GLU A 538 -10.56 20.59 -3.31
C GLU A 538 -9.27 20.04 -3.95
N GLU A 539 -8.18 19.91 -3.18
CA GLU A 539 -6.94 19.29 -3.66
C GLU A 539 -7.15 17.81 -4.00
N LEU A 540 -7.80 17.05 -3.10
CA LEU A 540 -8.14 15.66 -3.35
C LEU A 540 -9.06 15.54 -4.57
N PHE A 541 -10.07 16.40 -4.71
CA PHE A 541 -10.94 16.44 -5.88
C PHE A 541 -10.17 16.75 -7.16
N THR A 542 -9.23 17.69 -7.10
CA THR A 542 -8.36 18.03 -8.23
C THR A 542 -7.51 16.84 -8.64
N ALA A 543 -6.94 16.10 -7.69
CA ALA A 543 -6.18 14.88 -7.93
C ALA A 543 -7.06 13.78 -8.55
N VAL A 544 -8.25 13.54 -8.00
CA VAL A 544 -9.24 12.59 -8.52
C VAL A 544 -9.64 12.94 -9.96
N LYS A 545 -9.89 14.23 -10.23
CA LYS A 545 -10.25 14.73 -11.56
C LYS A 545 -9.10 14.63 -12.57
N ALA A 546 -7.88 14.99 -12.17
CA ALA A 546 -6.70 14.87 -13.03
C ALA A 546 -6.46 13.41 -13.44
N TRP A 547 -6.50 12.49 -12.46
CA TRP A 547 -6.39 11.05 -12.71
C TRP A 547 -7.46 10.54 -13.69
N PHE A 548 -8.69 11.03 -13.53
CA PHE A 548 -9.80 10.69 -14.42
C PHE A 548 -9.54 11.13 -15.85
N GLU A 549 -9.07 12.36 -16.04
CA GLU A 549 -8.76 12.96 -17.34
C GLU A 549 -7.49 12.39 -17.97
N GLY A 550 -6.79 11.49 -17.26
CA GLY A 550 -5.54 10.87 -17.72
C GLY A 550 -4.36 11.84 -17.71
N ARG A 551 -4.41 12.84 -16.83
CA ARG A 551 -3.38 13.87 -16.67
C ARG A 551 -2.42 13.57 -15.52
#